data_AF-A0A6G0X2Q2-F1
#
_entry.id   AF-A0A6G0X2Q2-F1
#
_cell.length_a   1.000
_cell.length_b   1.000
_cell.length_c   1.000
_cell.angle_alpha   90.00
_cell.angle_beta   90.00
_cell.angle_gamma   90.00
#
_symmetry.space_group_name_H-M   'P 1'
#
loop_
_entity.id
_entity.type
_entity.pdbx_description
1 polymer ?
#
loop_
_entity_poly.entity_id
_entity_poly.type
_entity_poly.pdbx_seq_one_letter_code
_entity_poly.pdbx_strand_id
1 'polypeptide(L)'
;MCGQCNMVSYCNRACQTQHWKQHKTQCHVVPHAKSVEDVRHDFETQGDPSTEMVALANVLLKVLLVANPTSGPATIAKEYIAHTPPLVNEWMQRLAARPAFYSKVPLQACTNLVKAVHELTQAMAMTEMEMVHPQGDLLNHEWIVKRVNSVSIAALMWFSHAPLGDVRQVEEHIYSPTLHHSYTNALPPLVSFDRVHVAVGYVDLSMLFTATNLTAPLRWIGYEASVYSVAKTLVLRRMLLDEAAVDCILQVWYSSAWSERTLRQFRAAVVSVLSHDWPPSVAQLLAWWHQHTPTLAQARREWLGKTDHASLDPLANAASPQSRAHLFDYLFTGQLLEATVGSVTMCCLPPGFESSCGRDESVFQTIPWSDLVDAIEDGDLVAAATTTLRHKLRGLQENMMRGKIVVDIRPPCLVSQDSARDVAPGTPRRSHGAM
;
A
#
# COMPACT_ATOMS: atom_id res chain seq x y z
N MET A 1 -35.03 -15.17 -18.65
CA MET A 1 -33.72 -14.57 -18.99
C MET A 1 -33.45 -14.73 -20.48
N CYS A 2 -32.60 -13.88 -21.09
CA CYS A 2 -32.14 -14.07 -22.46
C CYS A 2 -31.32 -15.37 -22.56
N GLY A 3 -31.76 -16.34 -23.36
CA GLY A 3 -31.09 -17.63 -23.46
C GLY A 3 -29.69 -17.61 -24.11
N GLN A 4 -29.25 -16.47 -24.63
CA GLN A 4 -27.95 -16.35 -25.32
C GLN A 4 -26.87 -15.70 -24.44
N CYS A 5 -27.17 -14.63 -23.72
CA CYS A 5 -26.20 -13.91 -22.88
C CYS A 5 -26.46 -14.02 -21.37
N ASN A 6 -27.63 -14.50 -20.94
CA ASN A 6 -28.08 -14.54 -19.54
C ASN A 6 -28.08 -13.21 -18.75
N MET A 7 -27.71 -12.06 -19.35
CA MET A 7 -27.58 -10.78 -18.64
C MET A 7 -28.91 -10.03 -18.42
N VAL A 8 -29.97 -10.36 -19.17
CA VAL A 8 -31.25 -9.64 -19.11
C VAL A 8 -32.39 -10.61 -18.75
N SER A 9 -33.16 -10.27 -17.73
CA SER A 9 -34.39 -10.97 -17.35
C SER A 9 -35.61 -10.35 -18.02
N TYR A 10 -36.56 -11.19 -18.43
CA TYR A 10 -37.80 -10.75 -19.07
C TYR A 10 -38.98 -11.23 -18.26
N CYS A 11 -39.94 -10.32 -18.07
CA CYS A 11 -41.19 -10.59 -17.37
C CYS A 11 -41.99 -11.73 -18.06
N ASN A 12 -41.97 -11.74 -19.39
CA ASN A 12 -42.62 -12.71 -20.26
C ASN A 12 -42.07 -12.60 -21.70
N ARG A 13 -42.58 -13.43 -22.62
CA ARG A 13 -42.13 -13.48 -24.02
C ARG A 13 -42.45 -12.21 -24.82
N ALA A 14 -43.50 -11.47 -24.45
CA ALA A 14 -43.82 -10.19 -25.10
C ALA A 14 -42.79 -9.11 -24.74
N CYS A 15 -42.46 -8.99 -23.44
CA CYS A 15 -41.35 -8.17 -22.92
C CYS A 15 -40.04 -8.49 -23.66
N GLN A 16 -39.72 -9.77 -23.85
CA GLN A 16 -38.53 -10.21 -24.58
C GLN A 16 -38.53 -9.76 -26.04
N THR A 17 -39.64 -9.98 -26.76
CA THR A 17 -39.72 -9.67 -28.20
C THR A 17 -39.61 -8.17 -28.47
N GLN A 18 -40.22 -7.36 -27.60
CA GLN A 18 -40.14 -5.90 -27.69
C GLN A 18 -38.72 -5.38 -27.44
N HIS A 19 -38.05 -5.88 -26.38
CA HIS A 19 -36.69 -5.46 -26.03
C HIS A 19 -35.62 -6.04 -26.96
N TRP A 20 -35.86 -7.19 -27.60
CA TRP A 20 -34.89 -7.89 -28.45
C TRP A 20 -34.32 -7.02 -29.57
N LYS A 21 -35.11 -6.10 -30.12
CA LYS A 21 -34.65 -5.18 -31.18
C LYS A 21 -33.47 -4.31 -30.74
N GLN A 22 -33.44 -3.90 -29.47
CA GLN A 22 -32.36 -3.11 -28.87
C GLN A 22 -31.27 -4.01 -28.27
N HIS A 23 -31.68 -5.09 -27.59
CA HIS A 23 -30.76 -5.97 -26.90
C HIS A 23 -29.85 -6.79 -27.83
N LYS A 24 -30.31 -7.16 -29.04
CA LYS A 24 -29.54 -8.04 -29.94
C LYS A 24 -28.15 -7.52 -30.29
N THR A 25 -27.97 -6.20 -30.43
CA THR A 25 -26.67 -5.60 -30.77
C THR A 25 -25.68 -5.72 -29.61
N GLN A 26 -26.16 -5.69 -28.37
CA GLN A 26 -25.35 -5.93 -27.18
C GLN A 26 -25.15 -7.43 -26.92
N CYS A 27 -26.17 -8.25 -27.24
CA CYS A 27 -26.16 -9.69 -27.02
C CYS A 27 -25.09 -10.41 -27.86
N HIS A 28 -24.81 -9.94 -29.09
CA HIS A 28 -23.78 -10.48 -29.96
C HIS A 28 -22.34 -10.03 -29.65
N VAL A 29 -22.17 -9.01 -28.80
CA VAL A 29 -20.85 -8.46 -28.44
C VAL A 29 -20.27 -9.12 -27.20
N VAL A 30 -21.09 -9.85 -26.44
CA VAL A 30 -20.64 -10.62 -25.28
C VAL A 30 -20.21 -12.01 -25.77
N PRO A 31 -18.92 -12.39 -25.67
CA PRO A 31 -18.51 -13.77 -25.90
C PRO A 31 -19.36 -14.68 -25.03
N HIS A 32 -19.84 -15.81 -25.56
CA HIS A 32 -20.68 -16.74 -24.80
C HIS A 32 -20.09 -16.96 -23.41
N ALA A 33 -20.81 -16.47 -22.38
CA ALA A 33 -20.55 -16.90 -21.02
C ALA A 33 -20.79 -18.42 -21.03
N LYS A 34 -19.70 -19.17 -20.93
CA LYS A 34 -19.71 -20.63 -20.84
C LYS A 34 -20.72 -21.04 -19.77
N SER A 35 -21.51 -22.09 -20.02
CA SER A 35 -22.40 -22.61 -18.97
C SER A 35 -21.56 -23.04 -17.76
N VAL A 36 -22.15 -23.11 -16.57
CA VAL A 36 -21.43 -23.57 -15.37
C VAL A 36 -20.86 -24.97 -15.60
N GLU A 37 -21.56 -25.80 -16.35
CA GLU A 37 -21.12 -27.13 -16.79
C GLU A 37 -19.99 -27.08 -17.83
N ASP A 38 -19.97 -26.12 -18.76
CA ASP A 38 -18.85 -25.92 -19.70
C ASP A 38 -17.62 -25.35 -18.98
N VAL A 39 -17.81 -24.43 -18.03
CA VAL A 39 -16.73 -23.94 -17.16
C VAL A 39 -16.19 -25.06 -16.30
N ARG A 40 -17.05 -25.95 -15.77
CA ARG A 40 -16.64 -27.12 -14.98
C ARG A 40 -15.96 -28.17 -15.85
N HIS A 41 -16.44 -28.42 -17.06
CA HIS A 41 -15.80 -29.34 -18.01
C HIS A 41 -14.45 -28.80 -18.46
N ASP A 42 -14.33 -27.49 -18.71
CA ASP A 42 -13.04 -26.84 -18.99
C ASP A 42 -12.13 -26.85 -17.76
N PHE A 43 -12.66 -26.70 -16.54
CA PHE A 43 -11.91 -26.85 -15.27
C PHE A 43 -11.41 -28.29 -15.06
N GLU A 44 -12.21 -29.29 -15.43
CA GLU A 44 -11.92 -30.71 -15.27
C GLU A 44 -11.01 -31.25 -16.39
N THR A 45 -11.00 -30.63 -17.58
CA THR A 45 -10.23 -31.09 -18.76
C THR A 45 -9.01 -30.23 -19.11
N GLN A 46 -9.00 -28.96 -18.72
CA GLN A 46 -7.86 -28.05 -18.87
C GLN A 46 -7.38 -27.69 -17.48
N GLY A 47 -6.62 -28.61 -16.87
CA GLY A 47 -6.00 -28.37 -15.58
C GLY A 47 -5.26 -27.03 -15.59
N ASP A 48 -5.79 -26.07 -14.84
CA ASP A 48 -5.06 -24.91 -14.38
C ASP A 48 -4.59 -25.18 -12.95
N PRO A 49 -3.42 -25.83 -12.79
CA PRO A 49 -2.90 -26.16 -11.48
C PRO A 49 -2.32 -24.92 -10.76
N SER A 50 -2.42 -23.71 -11.31
CA SER A 50 -1.78 -22.51 -10.74
C SER A 50 -2.46 -22.01 -9.46
N THR A 51 -3.75 -22.29 -9.24
CA THR A 51 -4.49 -21.68 -8.13
C THR A 51 -4.61 -22.60 -6.90
N GLU A 52 -4.83 -23.91 -7.08
CA GLU A 52 -4.88 -24.87 -5.96
C GLU A 52 -3.49 -25.24 -5.42
N MET A 53 -2.45 -25.26 -6.27
CA MET A 53 -1.11 -25.65 -5.84
C MET A 53 -0.43 -24.64 -4.93
N VAL A 54 -0.57 -23.36 -5.23
CA VAL A 54 0.08 -22.34 -4.42
C VAL A 54 -0.70 -22.14 -3.12
N ALA A 55 -2.01 -22.40 -3.11
CA ALA A 55 -2.81 -22.49 -1.88
C ALA A 55 -2.35 -23.65 -0.97
N LEU A 56 -2.12 -24.85 -1.52
CA LEU A 56 -1.68 -26.02 -0.74
C LEU A 56 -0.22 -25.88 -0.25
N ALA A 57 0.68 -25.37 -1.10
CA ALA A 57 2.06 -25.07 -0.73
C ALA A 57 2.14 -23.96 0.33
N ASN A 58 1.31 -22.92 0.22
CA ASN A 58 1.20 -21.88 1.24
C ASN A 58 0.61 -22.40 2.55
N VAL A 59 -0.39 -23.29 2.52
CA VAL A 59 -0.94 -23.92 3.73
C VAL A 59 0.11 -24.81 4.41
N LEU A 60 0.89 -25.58 3.65
CA LEU A 60 1.94 -26.46 4.19
C LEU A 60 3.16 -25.68 4.70
N LEU A 61 3.59 -24.61 4.03
CA LEU A 61 4.62 -23.71 4.57
C LEU A 61 4.12 -22.96 5.83
N LYS A 62 2.86 -22.54 5.85
CA LYS A 62 2.21 -21.91 7.02
C LYS A 62 2.15 -22.85 8.22
N VAL A 63 1.93 -24.15 8.02
CA VAL A 63 1.93 -25.16 9.10
C VAL A 63 3.35 -25.45 9.60
N LEU A 64 4.34 -25.51 8.71
CA LEU A 64 5.72 -25.87 9.06
C LEU A 64 6.51 -24.75 9.75
N LEU A 65 6.29 -23.48 9.37
CA LEU A 65 6.95 -22.31 9.99
C LEU A 65 6.37 -21.95 11.38
N VAL A 66 5.14 -22.38 11.67
CA VAL A 66 4.49 -22.16 12.97
C VAL A 66 4.84 -23.25 13.98
N ALA A 67 5.22 -24.44 13.53
CA ALA A 67 5.41 -25.61 14.40
C ALA A 67 6.83 -25.76 14.98
N ASN A 68 7.84 -25.03 14.50
CA ASN A 68 9.22 -25.19 14.99
C ASN A 68 10.06 -23.89 14.92
N PRO A 69 10.17 -23.12 16.01
CA PRO A 69 10.91 -21.84 16.01
C PRO A 69 12.43 -21.98 16.06
N THR A 70 12.99 -23.20 16.16
CA THR A 70 14.43 -23.45 16.41
C THR A 70 15.18 -24.11 15.26
N SER A 71 14.50 -24.64 14.25
CA SER A 71 15.14 -25.22 13.06
C SER A 71 15.10 -24.25 11.88
N GLY A 72 16.23 -24.08 11.21
CA GLY A 72 16.35 -23.19 10.04
C GLY A 72 15.47 -23.65 8.86
N PRO A 73 14.89 -22.72 8.08
CA PRO A 73 13.99 -23.02 6.95
C PRO A 73 14.57 -24.02 5.92
N ALA A 74 15.90 -24.03 5.76
CA ALA A 74 16.61 -24.86 4.79
C ALA A 74 16.52 -26.37 5.08
N THR A 75 16.43 -26.79 6.34
CA THR A 75 16.34 -28.21 6.72
C THR A 75 14.93 -28.75 6.43
N ILE A 76 13.91 -27.95 6.72
CA ILE A 76 12.49 -28.28 6.52
C ILE A 76 12.14 -28.31 5.02
N ALA A 77 12.69 -27.39 4.22
CA ALA A 77 12.50 -27.38 2.77
C ALA A 77 13.09 -28.64 2.09
N LYS A 78 14.23 -29.15 2.59
CA LYS A 78 14.88 -30.35 2.03
C LYS A 78 14.05 -31.63 2.23
N GLU A 79 13.45 -31.83 3.39
CA GLU A 79 12.60 -33.00 3.67
C GLU A 79 11.27 -32.95 2.89
N TYR A 80 10.73 -31.75 2.65
CA TYR A 80 9.48 -31.58 1.91
C TYR A 80 9.64 -31.73 0.38
N ILE A 81 10.76 -31.27 -0.20
CA ILE A 81 11.09 -31.46 -1.62
C ILE A 81 11.14 -32.95 -1.99
N ALA A 82 11.52 -33.82 -1.05
CA ALA A 82 11.60 -35.27 -1.28
C ALA A 82 10.24 -35.96 -1.43
N HIS A 83 9.12 -35.30 -1.06
CA HIS A 83 7.82 -35.97 -0.86
C HIS A 83 6.62 -35.31 -1.56
N THR A 84 6.83 -34.39 -2.52
CA THR A 84 5.74 -33.64 -3.18
C THR A 84 5.73 -33.86 -4.72
N PRO A 85 4.57 -33.89 -5.44
CA PRO A 85 4.40 -34.45 -6.80
C PRO A 85 5.04 -33.66 -7.98
N PRO A 86 4.90 -34.13 -9.25
CA PRO A 86 5.54 -33.61 -10.48
C PRO A 86 5.43 -32.11 -10.75
N LEU A 87 4.45 -31.43 -10.17
CA LEU A 87 4.19 -30.02 -10.45
C LEU A 87 5.16 -29.05 -9.74
N VAL A 88 5.73 -29.43 -8.58
CA VAL A 88 6.85 -28.67 -7.98
C VAL A 88 8.08 -28.78 -8.90
N ASN A 89 8.30 -29.94 -9.50
CA ASN A 89 9.34 -30.13 -10.50
C ASN A 89 9.06 -29.31 -11.78
N GLU A 90 7.81 -29.21 -12.23
CA GLU A 90 7.45 -28.37 -13.39
C GLU A 90 7.64 -26.87 -13.11
N TRP A 91 7.21 -26.38 -11.94
CA TRP A 91 7.47 -25.01 -11.52
C TRP A 91 8.99 -24.74 -11.43
N MET A 92 9.76 -25.64 -10.82
CA MET A 92 11.22 -25.56 -10.76
C MET A 92 11.88 -25.64 -12.16
N GLN A 93 11.31 -26.38 -13.11
CA GLN A 93 11.78 -26.42 -14.50
C GLN A 93 11.51 -25.10 -15.24
N ARG A 94 10.32 -24.51 -15.08
CA ARG A 94 10.01 -23.17 -15.62
C ARG A 94 10.90 -22.10 -14.98
N LEU A 95 11.16 -22.24 -13.68
CA LEU A 95 12.10 -21.42 -12.92
C LEU A 95 13.54 -21.61 -13.38
N ALA A 96 13.95 -22.82 -13.80
CA ALA A 96 15.28 -23.11 -14.32
C ALA A 96 15.47 -22.63 -15.76
N ALA A 97 14.40 -22.60 -16.57
CA ALA A 97 14.41 -22.13 -17.95
C ALA A 97 14.46 -20.60 -18.08
N ARG A 98 13.88 -19.84 -17.13
CA ARG A 98 13.88 -18.36 -17.14
C ARG A 98 15.27 -17.72 -16.98
N PRO A 99 16.15 -18.16 -16.06
CA PRO A 99 17.51 -17.69 -15.95
C PRO A 99 18.30 -17.85 -17.23
N ALA A 100 18.08 -18.87 -18.06
CA ALA A 100 18.78 -19.03 -19.33
C ALA A 100 18.43 -17.94 -20.36
N PHE A 101 17.25 -17.33 -20.24
CA PHE A 101 16.82 -16.19 -21.06
C PHE A 101 17.39 -14.88 -20.49
N TYR A 102 17.20 -14.63 -19.19
CA TYR A 102 17.62 -13.37 -18.54
C TYR A 102 19.13 -13.27 -18.26
N SER A 103 19.84 -14.37 -18.06
CA SER A 103 21.32 -14.39 -17.90
C SER A 103 22.07 -13.94 -19.14
N LYS A 104 21.41 -13.96 -20.30
CA LYS A 104 21.94 -13.43 -21.56
C LYS A 104 21.67 -11.95 -21.75
N VAL A 105 20.80 -11.36 -20.93
CA VAL A 105 20.51 -9.93 -20.95
C VAL A 105 21.51 -9.26 -20.02
N PRO A 106 22.41 -8.39 -20.52
CA PRO A 106 23.36 -7.69 -19.66
C PRO A 106 22.62 -6.92 -18.55
N LEU A 107 23.16 -6.91 -17.32
CA LEU A 107 22.58 -6.18 -16.19
C LEU A 107 22.24 -4.73 -16.59
N GLN A 108 23.12 -4.07 -17.34
CA GLN A 108 22.91 -2.73 -17.87
C GLN A 108 21.64 -2.61 -18.74
N ALA A 109 21.32 -3.61 -19.54
CA ALA A 109 20.12 -3.60 -20.37
C ALA A 109 18.84 -3.76 -19.52
N CYS A 110 18.88 -4.61 -18.49
CA CYS A 110 17.80 -4.70 -17.50
C CYS A 110 17.63 -3.38 -16.74
N THR A 111 18.71 -2.78 -16.26
CA THR A 111 18.72 -1.46 -15.61
C THR A 111 18.09 -0.39 -16.51
N ASN A 112 18.49 -0.33 -17.78
CA ASN A 112 17.94 0.63 -18.73
C ASN A 112 16.45 0.42 -18.98
N LEU A 113 15.98 -0.84 -19.08
CA LEU A 113 14.57 -1.16 -19.25
C LEU A 113 13.74 -0.73 -18.04
N VAL A 114 14.21 -1.01 -16.83
CA VAL A 114 13.55 -0.60 -15.59
C VAL A 114 13.48 0.92 -15.48
N LYS A 115 14.56 1.64 -15.82
CA LYS A 115 14.57 3.11 -15.88
C LYS A 115 13.55 3.64 -16.90
N ALA A 116 13.50 3.07 -18.10
CA ALA A 116 12.54 3.46 -19.13
C ALA A 116 11.08 3.19 -18.73
N VAL A 117 10.78 2.04 -18.10
CA VAL A 117 9.43 1.75 -17.57
C VAL A 117 9.06 2.73 -16.46
N HIS A 118 10.00 3.03 -15.55
CA HIS A 118 9.79 4.02 -14.49
C HIS A 118 9.48 5.40 -15.08
N GLU A 119 10.29 5.88 -16.02
CA GLU A 119 10.06 7.14 -16.73
C GLU A 119 8.70 7.17 -17.42
N LEU A 120 8.29 6.07 -18.05
CA LEU A 120 6.97 5.95 -18.67
C LEU A 120 5.84 6.01 -17.63
N THR A 121 5.95 5.29 -16.52
CA THR A 121 4.96 5.33 -15.43
C THR A 121 4.88 6.73 -14.80
N GLN A 122 6.02 7.42 -14.64
CA GLN A 122 6.04 8.80 -14.17
C GLN A 122 5.39 9.76 -15.17
N ALA A 123 5.66 9.60 -16.47
CA ALA A 123 4.99 10.39 -17.51
C ALA A 123 3.47 10.16 -17.51
N MET A 124 3.02 8.92 -17.28
CA MET A 124 1.60 8.61 -17.12
C MET A 124 1.00 9.26 -15.88
N ALA A 125 1.67 9.21 -14.72
CA ALA A 125 1.21 9.87 -13.50
C ALA A 125 1.13 11.40 -13.65
N MET A 126 2.09 12.01 -14.35
CA MET A 126 2.05 13.43 -14.72
C MET A 126 0.89 13.74 -15.67
N THR A 127 0.64 12.89 -16.66
CA THR A 127 -0.52 13.00 -17.56
C THR A 127 -1.84 12.86 -16.77
N GLU A 128 -1.92 11.98 -15.78
CA GLU A 128 -3.06 11.85 -14.86
C GLU A 128 -3.27 13.11 -14.01
N MET A 129 -2.21 13.83 -13.64
CA MET A 129 -2.29 15.12 -12.97
C MET A 129 -2.76 16.23 -13.92
N GLU A 130 -2.28 16.22 -15.18
CA GLU A 130 -2.70 17.15 -16.23
C GLU A 130 -4.15 16.91 -16.68
N MET A 131 -4.65 15.68 -16.59
CA MET A 131 -6.06 15.33 -16.83
C MET A 131 -7.03 15.97 -15.84
N VAL A 132 -6.55 16.53 -14.72
CA VAL A 132 -7.38 17.32 -13.77
C VAL A 132 -7.53 18.78 -14.25
N HIS A 133 -7.13 19.12 -15.48
CA HIS A 133 -7.36 20.44 -16.04
C HIS A 133 -8.86 20.66 -16.35
N PRO A 134 -9.48 21.80 -15.97
CA PRO A 134 -10.94 22.02 -16.06
C PRO A 134 -11.57 22.00 -17.47
N GLN A 135 -10.78 21.75 -18.53
CA GLN A 135 -11.20 21.95 -19.92
C GLN A 135 -10.73 20.84 -20.88
N GLY A 136 -10.16 19.73 -20.39
CA GLY A 136 -9.72 18.61 -21.24
C GLY A 136 -10.54 17.36 -20.97
N ASP A 137 -10.99 16.69 -22.03
CA ASP A 137 -11.78 15.45 -21.99
C ASP A 137 -11.28 14.42 -20.95
N LEU A 138 -12.04 14.28 -19.87
CA LEU A 138 -11.84 13.27 -18.83
C LEU A 138 -12.83 12.12 -19.04
N LEU A 139 -12.43 11.00 -19.65
CA LEU A 139 -13.28 9.81 -19.62
C LEU A 139 -12.50 8.51 -19.51
N ASN A 140 -11.87 8.32 -18.35
CA ASN A 140 -11.95 7.00 -17.74
C ASN A 140 -12.87 7.11 -16.51
N HIS A 141 -14.13 6.76 -16.72
CA HIS A 141 -15.19 6.77 -15.71
C HIS A 141 -14.81 6.03 -14.43
N GLU A 142 -13.93 5.02 -14.52
CA GLU A 142 -13.46 4.25 -13.37
C GLU A 142 -12.70 5.13 -12.37
N TRP A 143 -11.87 6.07 -12.85
CA TRP A 143 -11.12 6.99 -12.00
C TRP A 143 -11.99 8.06 -11.35
N ILE A 144 -12.99 8.56 -12.08
CA ILE A 144 -13.97 9.51 -11.52
C ILE A 144 -14.78 8.80 -10.42
N VAL A 145 -15.30 7.60 -10.71
CA VAL A 145 -16.03 6.80 -9.73
C VAL A 145 -15.17 6.50 -8.50
N LYS A 146 -13.88 6.18 -8.68
CA LYS A 146 -12.93 5.95 -7.58
C LYS A 146 -12.69 7.21 -6.74
N ARG A 147 -12.50 8.38 -7.36
CA ARG A 147 -12.26 9.66 -6.65
C ARG A 147 -13.50 10.20 -5.96
N VAL A 148 -14.64 10.16 -6.65
CA VAL A 148 -15.94 10.54 -6.11
C VAL A 148 -16.46 9.51 -5.11
N ASN A 149 -15.83 8.32 -5.14
CA ASN A 149 -16.12 7.18 -4.31
C ASN A 149 -17.62 6.87 -4.29
N SER A 150 -18.26 6.95 -5.45
CA SER A 150 -19.69 6.75 -5.61
C SER A 150 -20.02 6.61 -7.09
N VAL A 151 -20.88 5.64 -7.41
CA VAL A 151 -21.51 5.52 -8.72
C VAL A 151 -22.85 6.24 -8.78
N SER A 152 -23.25 6.92 -7.70
CA SER A 152 -24.54 7.62 -7.68
C SER A 152 -24.55 8.78 -8.66
N ILE A 153 -25.67 8.96 -9.35
CA ILE A 153 -25.86 10.06 -10.30
C ILE A 153 -25.65 11.41 -9.59
N ALA A 154 -26.12 11.56 -8.34
CA ALA A 154 -25.93 12.79 -7.58
C ALA A 154 -24.45 13.13 -7.35
N ALA A 155 -23.62 12.13 -7.08
CA ALA A 155 -22.20 12.30 -6.88
C ALA A 155 -21.44 12.69 -8.15
N LEU A 156 -21.75 12.01 -9.26
CA LEU A 156 -21.17 12.30 -10.57
C LEU A 156 -21.64 13.67 -11.09
N MET A 157 -22.91 14.02 -10.85
CA MET A 157 -23.45 15.33 -11.16
C MET A 157 -22.78 16.41 -10.32
N TRP A 158 -22.59 16.20 -9.01
CA TRP A 158 -21.81 17.12 -8.20
C TRP A 158 -20.41 17.31 -8.75
N PHE A 159 -19.65 16.23 -9.00
CA PHE A 159 -18.28 16.33 -9.52
C PHE A 159 -18.19 17.10 -10.85
N SER A 160 -19.19 16.94 -11.72
CA SER A 160 -19.23 17.62 -13.02
C SER A 160 -19.59 19.11 -12.94
N HIS A 161 -20.19 19.57 -11.85
CA HIS A 161 -20.68 20.95 -11.69
C HIS A 161 -20.05 21.69 -10.51
N ALA A 162 -19.28 20.99 -9.66
CA ALA A 162 -18.64 21.54 -8.48
C ALA A 162 -17.62 22.60 -8.90
N PRO A 163 -17.69 23.83 -8.33
CA PRO A 163 -16.62 24.79 -8.54
C PRO A 163 -15.32 24.27 -7.91
N LEU A 164 -14.18 24.70 -8.45
CA LEU A 164 -12.88 24.35 -7.89
C LEU A 164 -12.82 24.72 -6.40
N GLY A 165 -12.50 23.75 -5.55
CA GLY A 165 -12.44 23.90 -4.10
C GLY A 165 -13.74 23.58 -3.36
N ASP A 166 -14.82 23.20 -4.04
CA ASP A 166 -16.03 22.71 -3.38
C ASP A 166 -15.81 21.34 -2.72
N VAL A 167 -16.55 21.08 -1.63
CA VAL A 167 -16.39 19.87 -0.81
C VAL A 167 -17.72 19.15 -0.70
N ARG A 168 -17.78 17.93 -1.23
CA ARG A 168 -18.94 17.05 -1.08
C ARG A 168 -18.96 16.41 0.30
N GLN A 169 -20.08 16.53 1.00
CA GLN A 169 -20.35 15.67 2.15
C GLN A 169 -20.79 14.29 1.65
N VAL A 170 -20.14 13.25 2.18
CA VAL A 170 -20.47 11.86 1.85
C VAL A 170 -21.27 11.29 3.02
N GLU A 171 -22.49 10.85 2.76
CA GLU A 171 -23.36 10.23 3.78
C GLU A 171 -22.94 8.78 4.10
N GLU A 172 -22.25 8.12 3.16
CA GLU A 172 -21.74 6.75 3.32
C GLU A 172 -20.24 6.76 3.64
N HIS A 173 -19.87 6.33 4.86
CA HIS A 173 -18.49 6.05 5.20
C HIS A 173 -18.02 4.76 4.51
N ILE A 174 -17.54 4.88 3.27
CA ILE A 174 -17.00 3.74 2.52
C ILE A 174 -15.62 3.32 3.07
N TYR A 175 -14.93 4.23 3.77
CA TYR A 175 -13.67 3.96 4.42
C TYR A 175 -13.84 3.90 5.93
N SER A 176 -13.57 2.73 6.53
CA SER A 176 -13.54 2.61 7.98
C SER A 176 -12.30 3.32 8.53
N PRO A 177 -12.44 4.34 9.38
CA PRO A 177 -11.29 5.05 9.95
C PRO A 177 -10.47 4.18 10.90
N THR A 178 -10.99 3.01 11.28
CA THR A 178 -10.31 2.00 12.12
C THR A 178 -9.64 0.89 11.30
N LEU A 179 -9.75 0.92 9.96
CA LEU A 179 -9.05 -0.01 9.09
C LEU A 179 -7.55 0.32 9.07
N HIS A 180 -6.74 -0.68 9.39
CA HIS A 180 -5.29 -0.56 9.46
C HIS A 180 -4.64 -0.72 8.08
N HIS A 181 -3.85 0.27 7.67
CA HIS A 181 -2.95 0.19 6.52
C HIS A 181 -1.50 0.37 6.98
N SER A 182 -0.63 -0.62 6.74
CA SER A 182 0.73 -0.62 7.30
C SER A 182 1.56 0.57 6.78
N TYR A 183 1.44 0.94 5.50
CA TYR A 183 2.08 2.11 4.87
C TYR A 183 1.51 2.37 3.48
N THR A 184 1.96 3.43 2.80
CA THR A 184 1.57 3.71 1.41
C THR A 184 2.03 2.56 0.50
N ASN A 185 1.10 1.78 -0.06
CA ASN A 185 1.40 0.73 -1.06
C ASN A 185 1.65 1.30 -2.47
N ALA A 186 2.16 2.53 -2.54
CA ALA A 186 2.40 3.25 -3.77
C ALA A 186 3.65 4.10 -3.62
N LEU A 187 4.32 4.31 -4.75
CA LEU A 187 5.43 5.25 -4.83
C LEU A 187 4.92 6.63 -4.40
N PRO A 188 5.67 7.34 -3.54
CA PRO A 188 5.31 8.71 -3.22
C PRO A 188 5.28 9.52 -4.53
N PRO A 189 4.25 10.33 -4.77
CA PRO A 189 4.20 11.17 -5.95
C PRO A 189 5.41 12.10 -5.98
N LEU A 190 5.95 12.36 -7.18
CA LEU A 190 6.93 13.42 -7.39
C LEU A 190 6.23 14.76 -7.17
N VAL A 191 6.37 15.30 -5.97
CA VAL A 191 5.76 16.58 -5.59
C VAL A 191 6.84 17.66 -5.55
N SER A 192 6.67 18.71 -6.33
CA SER A 192 7.41 19.95 -6.14
C SER A 192 6.83 20.68 -4.93
N PHE A 193 7.62 20.82 -3.88
CA PHE A 193 7.23 21.55 -2.69
C PHE A 193 7.53 23.04 -2.83
N ASP A 194 6.58 23.87 -2.41
CA ASP A 194 6.75 25.31 -2.25
C ASP A 194 6.97 25.63 -0.75
N ARG A 195 6.30 26.66 -0.21
CA ARG A 195 6.32 26.98 1.22
C ARG A 195 5.29 26.21 2.04
N VAL A 196 4.13 25.87 1.48
CA VAL A 196 3.03 25.24 2.21
C VAL A 196 2.39 24.17 1.36
N HIS A 197 2.53 22.92 1.78
CA HIS A 197 1.87 21.79 1.14
C HIS A 197 0.75 21.25 2.02
N VAL A 198 -0.43 21.07 1.43
CA VAL A 198 -1.57 20.45 2.10
C VAL A 198 -1.80 19.06 1.50
N ALA A 199 -1.59 18.02 2.28
CA ALA A 199 -1.86 16.65 1.90
C ALA A 199 -3.20 16.20 2.52
N VAL A 200 -4.14 15.72 1.71
CA VAL A 200 -5.44 15.21 2.17
C VAL A 200 -5.50 13.72 1.80
N GLY A 201 -5.80 12.86 2.77
CA GLY A 201 -5.81 11.41 2.55
C GLY A 201 -4.40 10.80 2.57
N TYR A 202 -3.50 11.33 3.41
CA TYR A 202 -2.13 10.81 3.49
C TYR A 202 -2.07 9.51 4.30
N VAL A 203 -1.28 8.54 3.84
CA VAL A 203 -1.08 7.30 4.60
C VAL A 203 0.10 7.45 5.56
N ASP A 204 1.20 8.06 5.11
CA ASP A 204 2.39 8.35 5.91
C ASP A 204 3.17 9.59 5.40
N LEU A 205 4.36 9.82 5.95
CA LEU A 205 5.24 10.95 5.61
C LEU A 205 6.21 10.68 4.44
N SER A 206 6.09 9.57 3.71
CA SER A 206 7.07 9.15 2.70
C SER A 206 7.17 10.12 1.52
N MET A 207 6.11 10.87 1.22
CA MET A 207 6.13 11.95 0.23
C MET A 207 7.18 13.02 0.53
N LEU A 208 7.51 13.22 1.81
CA LEU A 208 8.54 14.18 2.24
C LEU A 208 9.96 13.70 1.92
N PHE A 209 10.17 12.44 1.49
CA PHE A 209 11.48 12.00 0.99
C PHE A 209 11.92 12.76 -0.27
N THR A 210 10.96 13.32 -1.03
CA THR A 210 11.25 14.12 -2.23
C THR A 210 11.48 15.60 -1.91
N ALA A 211 11.25 16.05 -0.67
CA ALA A 211 11.46 17.42 -0.20
C ALA A 211 12.95 17.74 0.00
N THR A 212 13.69 17.70 -1.11
CA THR A 212 15.12 18.00 -1.20
C THR A 212 15.34 19.42 -1.72
N ASN A 213 16.52 19.98 -1.47
CA ASN A 213 16.94 21.30 -2.00
C ASN A 213 15.97 22.46 -1.70
N LEU A 214 15.27 22.39 -0.56
CA LEU A 214 14.33 23.43 -0.13
C LEU A 214 15.04 24.79 0.02
N THR A 215 14.59 25.79 -0.73
CA THR A 215 15.10 27.18 -0.66
C THR A 215 14.51 27.96 0.50
N ALA A 216 13.38 27.49 1.05
CA ALA A 216 12.69 28.05 2.20
C ALA A 216 12.11 26.91 3.06
N PRO A 217 11.82 27.15 4.35
CA PRO A 217 11.11 26.17 5.17
C PRO A 217 9.78 25.75 4.56
N LEU A 218 9.58 24.44 4.42
CA LEU A 218 8.34 23.81 4.00
C LEU A 218 7.46 23.55 5.22
N ARG A 219 6.23 24.07 5.20
CA ARG A 219 5.18 23.65 6.11
C ARG A 219 4.29 22.62 5.42
N TRP A 220 4.33 21.38 5.88
CA TRP A 220 3.46 20.31 5.41
C TRP A 220 2.29 20.14 6.38
N ILE A 221 1.07 20.20 5.87
CA ILE A 221 -0.17 20.07 6.64
C ILE A 221 -0.91 18.83 6.14
N GLY A 222 -0.98 17.80 6.97
CA GLY A 222 -1.66 16.55 6.65
C GLY A 222 -3.05 16.49 7.26
N TYR A 223 -4.06 16.28 6.43
CA TYR A 223 -5.42 15.89 6.82
C TYR A 223 -5.63 14.42 6.50
N GLU A 224 -6.00 13.62 7.49
CA GLU A 224 -6.21 12.18 7.31
C GLU A 224 -7.37 11.69 8.17
N ALA A 225 -8.19 10.81 7.61
CA ALA A 225 -9.37 10.26 8.28
C ALA A 225 -9.07 9.01 9.11
N SER A 226 -8.08 8.21 8.68
CA SER A 226 -7.61 7.02 9.36
C SER A 226 -7.00 7.37 10.71
N VAL A 227 -7.61 6.84 11.77
CA VAL A 227 -7.08 6.92 13.13
C VAL A 227 -5.69 6.31 13.19
N TYR A 228 -5.48 5.21 12.45
CA TYR A 228 -4.21 4.51 12.39
C TYR A 228 -3.11 5.37 11.77
N SER A 229 -3.35 5.89 10.55
CA SER A 229 -2.35 6.71 9.83
C SER A 229 -1.97 7.95 10.63
N VAL A 230 -2.96 8.62 11.25
CA VAL A 230 -2.71 9.73 12.17
C VAL A 230 -1.84 9.31 13.34
N ALA A 231 -2.22 8.26 14.08
CA ALA A 231 -1.47 7.81 15.26
C ALA A 231 -0.03 7.43 14.93
N LYS A 232 0.19 6.61 13.89
CA LYS A 232 1.53 6.18 13.47
C LYS A 232 2.38 7.36 13.02
N THR A 233 1.81 8.29 12.24
CA THR A 233 2.50 9.47 11.74
C THR A 233 2.87 10.44 12.86
N LEU A 234 2.02 10.60 13.88
CA LEU A 234 2.35 11.39 15.07
C LEU A 234 3.58 10.83 15.81
N VAL A 235 3.63 9.50 15.99
CA VAL A 235 4.77 8.84 16.65
C VAL A 235 6.03 8.93 15.80
N LEU A 236 5.96 8.66 14.49
CA LEU A 236 7.09 8.79 13.57
C LEU A 236 7.63 10.22 13.53
N ARG A 237 6.74 11.22 13.44
CA ARG A 237 7.09 12.64 13.54
C ARG A 237 7.85 12.94 14.83
N ARG A 238 7.38 12.42 15.96
CA ARG A 238 8.05 12.61 17.25
C ARG A 238 9.42 11.93 17.29
N MET A 239 9.53 10.69 16.81
CA MET A 239 10.80 9.97 16.71
C MET A 239 11.81 10.70 15.82
N LEU A 240 11.37 11.28 14.70
CA LEU A 240 12.21 12.10 13.81
C LEU A 240 12.73 13.34 14.56
N LEU A 241 11.88 14.05 15.29
CA LEU A 241 12.27 15.24 16.05
C LEU A 241 13.13 14.93 17.30
N ASP A 242 13.02 13.72 17.84
CA ASP A 242 13.76 13.25 19.03
C ASP A 242 15.10 12.60 18.72
N GLU A 243 15.59 12.70 17.48
CA GLU A 243 16.85 12.04 17.09
C GLU A 243 16.84 10.53 17.36
N ALA A 244 15.67 9.89 17.24
CA ALA A 244 15.60 8.43 17.27
C ALA A 244 16.52 7.84 16.21
N ALA A 245 17.08 6.66 16.49
CA ALA A 245 18.01 6.04 15.56
C ALA A 245 17.29 5.75 14.24
N VAL A 246 17.92 6.06 13.11
CA VAL A 246 17.32 5.88 11.78
C VAL A 246 16.81 4.44 11.57
N ASP A 247 17.53 3.44 12.06
CA ASP A 247 17.12 2.03 12.00
C ASP A 247 15.87 1.72 12.84
N CYS A 248 15.68 2.43 13.95
CA CYS A 248 14.47 2.33 14.76
C CYS A 248 13.27 2.93 14.01
N ILE A 249 13.46 4.10 13.38
CA ILE A 249 12.42 4.72 12.55
C ILE A 249 12.08 3.82 11.36
N LEU A 250 13.08 3.28 10.68
CA LEU A 250 12.92 2.34 9.58
C LEU A 250 12.10 1.11 9.98
N GLN A 251 12.41 0.51 11.13
CA GLN A 251 11.67 -0.63 11.66
C GLN A 251 10.21 -0.29 11.97
N VAL A 252 9.93 0.83 12.66
CA VAL A 252 8.55 1.27 12.95
C VAL A 252 7.74 1.50 11.67
N TRP A 253 8.40 1.99 10.64
CA TRP A 253 7.74 2.35 9.39
C TRP A 253 7.48 1.14 8.49
N TYR A 254 8.49 0.30 8.25
CA TYR A 254 8.48 -0.70 7.16
C TYR A 254 8.74 -2.16 7.60
N SER A 255 8.93 -2.43 8.89
CA SER A 255 9.24 -3.78 9.38
C SER A 255 8.10 -4.35 10.22
N SER A 256 7.75 -5.61 9.96
CA SER A 256 6.81 -6.40 10.76
C SER A 256 7.37 -6.77 12.14
N ALA A 257 8.67 -6.62 12.36
CA ALA A 257 9.37 -6.99 13.58
C ALA A 257 10.45 -5.96 13.93
N TRP A 258 10.65 -5.74 15.22
CA TRP A 258 11.48 -4.68 15.77
C TRP A 258 12.53 -5.20 16.75
N SER A 259 13.64 -4.45 16.87
CA SER A 259 14.56 -4.61 17.99
C SER A 259 13.97 -4.05 19.29
N GLU A 260 14.48 -4.50 20.44
CA GLU A 260 14.12 -3.93 21.74
C GLU A 260 14.46 -2.44 21.86
N ARG A 261 15.53 -2.00 21.18
CA ARG A 261 15.87 -0.57 21.09
C ARG A 261 14.76 0.22 20.41
N THR A 262 14.23 -0.30 19.30
CA THR A 262 13.14 0.31 18.56
C THR A 262 11.89 0.41 19.40
N LEU A 263 11.49 -0.66 20.08
CA LEU A 263 10.32 -0.66 20.98
C LEU A 263 10.43 0.41 22.06
N ARG A 264 11.62 0.55 22.69
CA ARG A 264 11.85 1.59 23.71
C ARG A 264 11.74 3.00 23.16
N GLN A 265 12.37 3.29 22.01
CA GLN A 265 12.29 4.63 21.41
C GLN A 265 10.88 4.96 20.92
N PHE A 266 10.19 3.97 20.34
CA PHE A 266 8.79 4.11 19.96
C PHE A 266 7.90 4.43 21.18
N ARG A 267 8.03 3.68 22.29
CA ARG A 267 7.27 3.94 23.52
C ARG A 267 7.53 5.32 24.11
N ALA A 268 8.77 5.78 24.10
CA ALA A 268 9.11 7.13 24.55
C ALA A 268 8.41 8.20 23.70
N ALA A 269 8.41 8.03 22.38
CA ALA A 269 7.69 8.91 21.47
C ALA A 269 6.17 8.86 21.70
N VAL A 270 5.58 7.68 21.92
CA VAL A 270 4.16 7.53 22.26
C VAL A 270 3.79 8.30 23.53
N VAL A 271 4.61 8.23 24.59
CA VAL A 271 4.37 9.00 25.83
C VAL A 271 4.37 10.51 25.55
N SER A 272 5.29 11.00 24.73
CA SER A 272 5.32 12.43 24.36
C SER A 272 4.12 12.82 23.48
N VAL A 273 3.65 11.94 22.60
CA VAL A 273 2.46 12.21 21.79
C VAL A 273 1.21 12.25 22.68
N LEU A 274 1.06 11.30 23.60
CA LEU A 274 -0.05 11.22 24.54
C LEU A 274 -0.13 12.37 25.54
N SER A 275 0.92 13.19 25.68
CA SER A 275 0.88 14.39 26.53
C SER A 275 0.08 15.55 25.92
N HIS A 276 -0.42 15.39 24.69
CA HIS A 276 -1.25 16.36 23.99
C HIS A 276 -2.69 15.84 23.87
N ASP A 277 -3.64 16.75 23.70
CA ASP A 277 -5.04 16.38 23.51
C ASP A 277 -5.25 15.89 22.07
N TRP A 278 -5.71 14.65 21.94
CA TRP A 278 -5.98 13.99 20.67
C TRP A 278 -7.38 13.39 20.69
N PRO A 279 -7.98 13.15 19.52
CA PRO A 279 -9.27 12.49 19.44
C PRO A 279 -9.25 11.16 20.23
N PRO A 280 -10.32 10.81 20.97
CA PRO A 280 -10.31 9.63 21.85
C PRO A 280 -9.89 8.33 21.17
N SER A 281 -10.24 8.13 19.90
CA SER A 281 -9.84 6.96 19.10
C SER A 281 -8.33 6.91 18.83
N VAL A 282 -7.68 8.05 18.55
CA VAL A 282 -6.23 8.16 18.37
C VAL A 282 -5.52 7.90 19.70
N ALA A 283 -5.99 8.52 20.78
CA ALA A 283 -5.44 8.32 22.12
C ALA A 283 -5.56 6.87 22.59
N GLN A 284 -6.70 6.21 22.33
CA GLN A 284 -6.92 4.80 22.64
C GLN A 284 -5.93 3.89 21.91
N LEU A 285 -5.72 4.12 20.61
CA LEU A 285 -4.77 3.34 19.82
C LEU A 285 -3.33 3.52 20.30
N LEU A 286 -2.92 4.76 20.59
CA LEU A 286 -1.59 5.07 21.13
C LEU A 286 -1.37 4.42 22.50
N ALA A 287 -2.37 4.49 23.40
CA ALA A 287 -2.29 3.85 24.71
C ALA A 287 -2.18 2.32 24.59
N TRP A 288 -2.94 1.72 23.65
CA TRP A 288 -2.84 0.29 23.35
C TRP A 288 -1.42 -0.09 22.91
N TRP A 289 -0.85 0.65 21.95
CA TRP A 289 0.51 0.43 21.47
C TRP A 289 1.59 0.64 22.53
N HIS A 290 1.35 1.53 23.49
CA HIS A 290 2.28 1.70 24.61
C HIS A 290 2.36 0.45 25.49
N GLN A 291 1.22 -0.17 25.77
CA GLN A 291 1.07 -1.23 26.77
C GLN A 291 1.29 -2.64 26.22
N HIS A 292 1.08 -2.85 24.93
CA HIS A 292 1.12 -4.18 24.33
C HIS A 292 2.36 -4.37 23.46
N THR A 293 2.82 -5.61 23.36
CA THR A 293 3.95 -5.98 22.49
C THR A 293 3.69 -7.38 21.96
N PRO A 294 3.52 -7.54 20.63
CA PRO A 294 3.38 -8.86 20.05
C PRO A 294 4.73 -9.59 20.07
N THR A 295 4.68 -10.91 20.17
CA THR A 295 5.84 -11.77 19.98
C THR A 295 6.27 -11.78 18.51
N LEU A 296 7.54 -12.14 18.24
CA LEU A 296 8.01 -12.34 16.86
C LEU A 296 7.15 -13.36 16.09
N ALA A 297 6.75 -14.45 16.74
CA ALA A 297 5.94 -15.48 16.12
C ALA A 297 4.56 -14.96 15.72
N GLN A 298 3.92 -14.13 16.55
CA GLN A 298 2.66 -13.48 16.21
C GLN A 298 2.81 -12.56 15.00
N ALA A 299 3.83 -11.69 15.00
CA ALA A 299 4.04 -10.76 13.90
C ALA A 299 4.32 -11.44 12.57
N ARG A 300 5.17 -12.48 12.56
CA ARG A 300 5.46 -13.26 11.35
C ARG A 300 4.23 -13.99 10.83
N ARG A 301 3.39 -14.54 11.71
CA ARG A 301 2.12 -15.18 11.30
C ARG A 301 1.16 -14.17 10.69
N GLU A 302 1.05 -12.98 11.27
CA GLU A 302 0.17 -11.95 10.75
C GLU A 302 0.65 -11.43 9.39
N TRP A 303 1.95 -11.17 9.26
CA TRP A 303 2.58 -10.83 7.98
C TRP A 303 2.33 -11.89 6.89
N LEU A 304 2.62 -13.15 7.21
CA LEU A 304 2.41 -14.27 6.29
C LEU A 304 0.93 -14.50 5.96
N GLY A 305 0.02 -14.09 6.86
CA GLY A 305 -1.41 -14.06 6.62
C GLY A 305 -1.81 -13.10 5.49
N LYS A 306 -1.05 -12.02 5.30
CA LYS A 306 -1.26 -10.99 4.27
C LYS A 306 -0.48 -11.22 2.98
N THR A 307 0.52 -12.09 3.01
CA THR A 307 1.36 -12.42 1.84
C THR A 307 0.58 -13.30 0.88
N ASP A 308 0.49 -12.90 -0.39
CA ASP A 308 -0.12 -13.68 -1.46
C ASP A 308 0.91 -14.22 -2.46
N HIS A 309 0.43 -14.88 -3.51
CA HIS A 309 1.29 -15.49 -4.51
C HIS A 309 2.07 -14.46 -5.34
N ALA A 310 1.45 -13.31 -5.64
CA ALA A 310 2.08 -12.25 -6.44
C ALA A 310 3.24 -11.61 -5.67
N SER A 311 3.11 -11.44 -4.35
CA SER A 311 4.20 -10.95 -3.50
C SER A 311 5.45 -11.84 -3.50
N LEU A 312 5.34 -13.11 -3.94
CA LEU A 312 6.47 -14.05 -4.01
C LEU A 312 7.19 -14.08 -5.37
N ASP A 313 6.66 -13.40 -6.39
CA ASP A 313 7.28 -13.35 -7.71
C ASP A 313 8.75 -12.86 -7.70
N PRO A 314 9.17 -11.88 -6.87
CA PRO A 314 10.57 -11.47 -6.81
C PRO A 314 11.52 -12.62 -6.45
N LEU A 315 11.09 -13.54 -5.57
CA LEU A 315 11.87 -14.72 -5.19
C LEU A 315 12.14 -15.64 -6.39
N ALA A 316 11.12 -15.83 -7.23
CA ALA A 316 11.19 -16.68 -8.41
C ALA A 316 12.12 -16.11 -9.49
N ASN A 317 12.30 -14.79 -9.51
CA ASN A 317 13.06 -14.09 -10.54
C ASN A 317 14.48 -13.68 -10.10
N ALA A 318 14.82 -13.81 -8.82
CA ALA A 318 16.16 -13.50 -8.32
C ALA A 318 17.19 -14.51 -8.86
N ALA A 319 18.20 -13.99 -9.56
CA ALA A 319 19.19 -14.80 -10.28
C ALA A 319 20.12 -15.57 -9.33
N SER A 320 20.61 -14.92 -8.27
CA SER A 320 21.58 -15.53 -7.35
C SER A 320 20.90 -16.29 -6.21
N PRO A 321 21.48 -17.41 -5.74
CA PRO A 321 20.99 -18.11 -4.54
C PRO A 321 20.96 -17.23 -3.29
N GLN A 322 21.94 -16.33 -3.15
CA GLN A 322 22.04 -15.44 -2.00
C GLN A 322 20.92 -14.40 -1.99
N SER A 323 20.66 -13.74 -3.12
CA SER A 323 19.53 -12.81 -3.28
C SER A 323 18.20 -13.49 -2.97
N ARG A 324 18.02 -14.74 -3.41
CA ARG A 324 16.83 -15.53 -3.07
C ARG A 324 16.70 -15.76 -1.58
N ALA A 325 17.79 -16.08 -0.88
CA ALA A 325 17.76 -16.29 0.57
C ALA A 325 17.34 -15.00 1.31
N HIS A 326 17.91 -13.85 0.96
CA HIS A 326 17.53 -12.57 1.58
C HIS A 326 16.08 -12.18 1.30
N LEU A 327 15.63 -12.33 0.05
CA LEU A 327 14.23 -12.09 -0.31
C LEU A 327 13.28 -13.06 0.37
N PHE A 328 13.65 -14.33 0.48
CA PHE A 328 12.88 -15.33 1.20
C PHE A 328 12.71 -14.91 2.66
N ASP A 329 13.80 -14.57 3.34
CA ASP A 329 13.75 -14.13 4.74
C ASP A 329 12.83 -12.91 4.90
N TYR A 330 12.97 -11.89 4.05
CA TYR A 330 12.10 -10.71 4.11
C TYR A 330 10.63 -11.04 3.79
N LEU A 331 10.33 -11.70 2.67
CA LEU A 331 8.96 -11.91 2.24
C LEU A 331 8.16 -12.79 3.21
N PHE A 332 8.82 -13.77 3.85
CA PHE A 332 8.15 -14.67 4.80
C PHE A 332 8.07 -14.13 6.22
N THR A 333 8.90 -13.14 6.58
CA THR A 333 8.91 -12.61 7.95
C THR A 333 8.41 -11.17 8.04
N GLY A 334 8.52 -10.38 6.98
CA GLY A 334 8.34 -8.92 6.95
C GLY A 334 9.45 -8.14 7.65
N GLN A 335 10.54 -8.80 8.00
CA GLN A 335 11.60 -8.25 8.84
C GLN A 335 12.71 -7.66 7.96
N LEU A 336 12.95 -6.35 8.09
CA LEU A 336 14.03 -5.67 7.36
C LEU A 336 15.39 -5.74 8.05
N LEU A 337 15.37 -5.73 9.38
CA LEU A 337 16.55 -5.64 10.25
C LEU A 337 16.42 -6.63 11.41
N GLU A 338 17.51 -6.90 12.12
CA GLU A 338 17.47 -7.74 13.32
C GLU A 338 16.39 -7.29 14.32
N ALA A 339 15.62 -8.26 14.80
CA ALA A 339 14.43 -8.02 15.61
C ALA A 339 14.27 -9.08 16.71
N THR A 340 13.70 -8.65 17.83
CA THR A 340 13.44 -9.47 19.02
C THR A 340 11.96 -9.47 19.42
N VAL A 341 11.17 -8.52 18.91
CA VAL A 341 9.73 -8.38 19.18
C VAL A 341 8.95 -8.14 17.88
N GLY A 342 7.66 -8.40 17.90
CA GLY A 342 6.79 -8.06 16.77
C GLY A 342 6.53 -6.55 16.69
N SER A 343 6.17 -6.09 15.50
CA SER A 343 5.77 -4.71 15.25
C SER A 343 4.45 -4.41 15.93
N VAL A 344 4.46 -3.43 16.82
CA VAL A 344 3.27 -3.01 17.53
C VAL A 344 2.30 -2.32 16.58
N THR A 345 2.81 -1.54 15.63
CA THR A 345 1.95 -0.84 14.67
C THR A 345 1.37 -1.80 13.64
N MET A 346 2.07 -2.85 13.21
CA MET A 346 1.55 -3.74 12.15
C MET A 346 0.75 -4.93 12.68
N CYS A 347 0.97 -5.33 13.94
CA CYS A 347 0.49 -6.61 14.48
C CYS A 347 -0.17 -6.51 15.86
N CYS A 348 -0.51 -5.29 16.31
CA CYS A 348 -1.11 -5.08 17.62
C CYS A 348 -2.24 -4.04 17.55
N LEU A 349 -3.40 -4.49 17.08
CA LEU A 349 -4.60 -3.67 16.98
C LEU A 349 -5.52 -3.86 18.21
N PRO A 350 -6.10 -2.79 18.76
CA PRO A 350 -7.09 -2.90 19.82
C PRO A 350 -8.42 -3.49 19.31
N PRO A 351 -9.27 -4.02 20.21
CA PRO A 351 -10.62 -4.44 19.83
C PRO A 351 -11.39 -3.35 19.09
N GLY A 352 -12.03 -3.69 17.98
CA GLY A 352 -12.76 -2.76 17.11
C GLY A 352 -11.92 -2.12 15.99
N PHE A 353 -10.60 -2.37 15.97
CA PHE A 353 -9.76 -2.10 14.81
C PHE A 353 -9.60 -3.37 13.98
N GLU A 354 -9.61 -3.20 12.67
CA GLU A 354 -9.49 -4.30 11.72
C GLU A 354 -8.18 -4.18 10.98
N SER A 355 -7.43 -5.28 10.88
CA SER A 355 -6.31 -5.32 9.94
C SER A 355 -6.86 -5.23 8.53
N SER A 356 -6.28 -4.40 7.67
CA SER A 356 -6.64 -4.49 6.26
C SER A 356 -6.33 -5.89 5.71
N CYS A 357 -7.18 -6.30 4.78
CA CYS A 357 -6.90 -7.41 3.86
C CYS A 357 -5.93 -6.97 2.74
N GLY A 358 -5.21 -5.85 2.93
CA GLY A 358 -4.29 -5.30 1.96
C GLY A 358 -3.30 -6.37 1.54
N ARG A 359 -3.38 -6.76 0.26
CA ARG A 359 -2.43 -7.67 -0.36
C ARG A 359 -1.23 -6.84 -0.77
N ASP A 360 -0.04 -7.41 -0.58
CA ASP A 360 1.22 -6.82 -1.02
C ASP A 360 1.66 -5.55 -0.23
N GLU A 361 1.77 -5.65 1.09
CA GLU A 361 2.40 -4.61 1.93
C GLU A 361 3.92 -4.75 1.88
N SER A 362 4.57 -4.67 0.71
CA SER A 362 6.03 -4.83 0.58
C SER A 362 6.79 -3.49 0.54
N VAL A 363 7.95 -3.43 1.20
CA VAL A 363 8.81 -2.25 1.24
C VAL A 363 9.23 -1.81 -0.17
N PHE A 364 9.34 -2.76 -1.09
CA PHE A 364 9.78 -2.51 -2.46
C PHE A 364 8.79 -1.65 -3.25
N GLN A 365 7.52 -1.62 -2.86
CA GLN A 365 6.53 -0.75 -3.48
C GLN A 365 6.70 0.72 -3.11
N THR A 366 7.45 0.99 -2.05
CA THR A 366 7.65 2.35 -1.49
C THR A 366 8.89 3.04 -2.06
N ILE A 367 9.69 2.32 -2.84
CA ILE A 367 10.98 2.78 -3.36
C ILE A 367 10.94 2.70 -4.90
N PRO A 368 11.27 3.79 -5.61
CA PRO A 368 11.44 3.73 -7.06
C PRO A 368 12.41 2.63 -7.45
N TRP A 369 12.05 1.81 -8.45
CA TRP A 369 12.92 0.72 -8.91
C TRP A 369 14.27 1.23 -9.41
N SER A 370 14.34 2.44 -9.96
CA SER A 370 15.60 3.09 -10.33
C SER A 370 16.54 3.23 -9.14
N ASP A 371 16.01 3.68 -7.99
CA ASP A 371 16.80 3.88 -6.77
C ASP A 371 17.29 2.53 -6.22
N LEU A 372 16.43 1.50 -6.26
CA LEU A 372 16.80 0.16 -5.87
C LEU A 372 17.92 -0.38 -6.75
N VAL A 373 17.78 -0.29 -8.08
CA VAL A 373 18.79 -0.79 -9.02
C VAL A 373 20.12 -0.10 -8.84
N ASP A 374 20.11 1.21 -8.61
CA ASP A 374 21.34 1.98 -8.39
C ASP A 374 22.00 1.68 -7.03
N ALA A 375 21.24 1.16 -6.05
CA ALA A 375 21.71 0.81 -4.71
C ALA A 375 22.03 -0.69 -4.50
N ILE A 376 21.76 -1.55 -5.49
CA ILE A 376 22.03 -3.00 -5.37
C ILE A 376 23.54 -3.26 -5.44
N GLU A 377 24.09 -3.71 -4.32
CA GLU A 377 25.41 -4.31 -4.21
C GLU A 377 25.23 -5.84 -4.10
N ASP A 378 26.01 -6.61 -4.87
CA ASP A 378 26.01 -8.09 -4.87
C ASP A 378 24.64 -8.78 -5.06
N GLY A 379 23.65 -8.05 -5.58
CA GLY A 379 22.30 -8.58 -5.82
C GLY A 379 21.42 -8.64 -4.57
N ASP A 380 21.81 -8.07 -3.43
CA ASP A 380 20.96 -8.06 -2.23
C ASP A 380 19.94 -6.90 -2.29
N LEU A 381 18.74 -7.22 -2.75
CA LEU A 381 17.64 -6.25 -2.88
C LEU A 381 17.15 -5.73 -1.52
N VAL A 382 17.21 -6.54 -0.47
CA VAL A 382 16.77 -6.14 0.89
C VAL A 382 17.77 -5.15 1.47
N ALA A 383 19.07 -5.41 1.32
CA ALA A 383 20.11 -4.47 1.71
C ALA A 383 20.01 -3.16 0.92
N ALA A 384 19.78 -3.21 -0.40
CA ALA A 384 19.59 -2.03 -1.24
C ALA A 384 18.40 -1.17 -0.78
N ALA A 385 17.26 -1.80 -0.51
CA ALA A 385 16.07 -1.13 0.01
C ALA A 385 16.34 -0.46 1.37
N THR A 386 16.99 -1.20 2.26
CA THR A 386 17.36 -0.74 3.60
C THR A 386 18.31 0.47 3.53
N THR A 387 19.36 0.41 2.72
CA THR A 387 20.33 1.50 2.53
C THR A 387 19.67 2.73 1.93
N THR A 388 18.81 2.54 0.91
CA THR A 388 18.08 3.64 0.27
C THR A 388 17.17 4.35 1.26
N LEU A 389 16.37 3.61 2.03
CA LEU A 389 15.47 4.18 3.02
C LEU A 389 16.22 4.82 4.19
N ARG A 390 17.33 4.24 4.65
CA ARG A 390 18.20 4.86 5.67
C ARG A 390 18.67 6.23 5.23
N HIS A 391 19.11 6.36 3.98
CA HIS A 391 19.55 7.64 3.44
C HIS A 391 18.41 8.67 3.40
N LYS A 392 17.25 8.29 2.86
CA LYS A 392 16.06 9.15 2.78
C LYS A 392 15.56 9.59 4.16
N LEU A 393 15.48 8.66 5.12
CA LEU A 393 15.07 8.93 6.49
C LEU A 393 16.04 9.87 7.21
N ARG A 394 17.35 9.69 7.03
CA ARG A 394 18.36 10.59 7.60
C ARG A 394 18.18 12.01 7.07
N GLY A 395 18.02 12.17 5.75
CA GLY A 395 17.78 13.48 5.14
C GLY A 395 16.50 14.14 5.65
N LEU A 396 15.40 13.37 5.76
CA LEU A 396 14.15 13.86 6.33
C LEU A 396 14.32 14.30 7.80
N GLN A 397 14.97 13.48 8.61
CA GLN A 397 15.23 13.76 10.02
C GLN A 397 16.03 15.06 10.18
N GLU A 398 17.15 15.19 9.46
CA GLU A 398 17.98 16.41 9.48
C GLU A 398 17.21 17.66 9.07
N ASN A 399 16.38 17.56 8.03
CA ASN A 399 15.56 18.68 7.57
C ASN A 399 14.49 19.07 8.59
N MET A 400 13.86 18.10 9.26
CA MET A 400 12.86 18.38 10.30
C MET A 400 13.50 19.02 11.54
N MET A 401 14.64 18.50 12.01
CA MET A 401 15.36 19.07 13.16
C MET A 401 15.85 20.49 12.91
N ARG A 402 16.29 20.79 11.68
CA ARG A 402 16.70 22.14 11.27
C ARG A 402 15.52 23.09 11.02
N GLY A 403 14.28 22.63 11.20
CA GLY A 403 13.07 23.42 10.90
C GLY A 403 12.87 23.71 9.42
N LYS A 404 13.61 23.02 8.52
CA LYS A 404 13.40 23.13 7.07
C LYS A 404 12.11 22.44 6.62
N ILE A 405 11.67 21.43 7.36
CA ILE A 405 10.38 20.77 7.16
C ILE A 405 9.62 20.80 8.49
N VAL A 406 8.44 21.42 8.49
CA VAL A 406 7.54 21.48 9.63
C VAL A 406 6.28 20.69 9.29
N VAL A 407 6.03 19.62 10.03
CA VAL A 407 4.88 18.73 9.85
C VAL A 407 3.79 19.11 10.85
N ASP A 408 2.59 19.41 10.35
CA ASP A 408 1.35 19.69 11.08
C ASP A 408 0.33 18.60 10.71
N ILE A 409 -0.14 17.83 11.69
CA ILE A 409 -1.05 16.69 11.48
C ILE A 409 -2.41 17.05 12.06
N ARG A 410 -3.45 17.00 11.23
CA ARG A 410 -4.82 17.38 11.57
C ARG A 410 -5.76 16.19 11.44
N PRO A 411 -6.21 15.59 12.57
CA PRO A 411 -7.25 14.56 12.53
C PRO A 411 -8.58 15.12 12.02
N PRO A 412 -9.47 14.27 11.49
CA PRO A 412 -10.63 14.69 10.71
C PRO A 412 -11.70 15.38 11.56
N CYS A 413 -11.76 15.09 12.85
CA CYS A 413 -12.75 15.68 13.78
C CYS A 413 -12.48 17.16 14.12
N LEU A 414 -11.38 17.74 13.63
CA LEU A 414 -11.08 19.17 13.79
C LEU A 414 -11.46 20.01 12.57
N VAL A 415 -11.97 19.39 11.49
CA VAL A 415 -12.52 20.13 10.35
C VAL A 415 -13.96 20.55 10.68
N SER A 416 -14.14 21.40 11.70
CA SER A 416 -15.32 22.27 11.71
C SER A 416 -15.22 23.21 10.50
N GLN A 417 -16.36 23.57 9.89
CA GLN A 417 -16.40 24.41 8.69
C GLN A 417 -15.62 25.74 8.82
N ASP A 418 -15.33 26.18 10.05
CA ASP A 418 -14.56 27.40 10.32
C ASP A 418 -13.07 27.25 9.99
N SER A 419 -12.48 26.07 10.19
CA SER A 419 -11.04 25.84 9.98
C SER A 419 -10.61 25.80 8.50
N ALA A 420 -11.54 25.50 7.58
CA ALA A 420 -11.30 25.56 6.14
C ALA A 420 -11.24 27.01 5.60
N ARG A 421 -11.83 27.96 6.33
CA ARG A 421 -11.83 29.39 5.94
C ARG A 421 -10.52 30.10 6.28
N ASP A 422 -9.75 29.59 7.23
CA ASP A 422 -8.49 30.21 7.68
C ASP A 422 -7.30 29.99 6.72
N VAL A 423 -7.47 29.18 5.67
CA VAL A 423 -6.40 28.88 4.69
C VAL A 423 -6.56 29.69 3.39
N ALA A 424 -7.69 30.36 3.18
CA ALA A 424 -7.88 31.21 1.99
C ALA A 424 -7.17 32.57 2.16
N PRO A 425 -6.15 32.89 1.36
CA PRO A 425 -5.57 34.22 1.37
C PRO A 425 -6.56 35.17 0.66
N GLY A 426 -7.21 36.06 1.42
CA GLY A 426 -7.76 37.30 0.87
C GLY A 426 -9.27 37.52 0.89
N THR A 427 -10.08 36.76 1.63
CA THR A 427 -11.50 37.13 1.81
C THR A 427 -11.65 38.23 2.86
N PRO A 428 -12.11 39.45 2.50
CA PRO A 428 -12.32 40.51 3.49
C PRO A 428 -13.42 40.08 4.46
N ARG A 429 -13.15 40.21 5.76
CA ARG A 429 -14.19 40.04 6.79
C ARG A 429 -15.31 41.03 6.51
N ARG A 430 -16.47 40.54 6.03
CA ARG A 430 -17.71 41.32 6.06
C ARG A 430 -18.07 41.52 7.53
N SER A 431 -17.76 42.69 8.07
CA SER A 431 -18.36 43.19 9.29
C SER A 431 -19.87 43.19 9.11
N HIS A 432 -20.58 42.30 9.82
CA HIS A 432 -22.01 42.46 10.01
C HIS A 432 -22.21 43.69 10.88
N GLY A 433 -22.55 44.81 10.23
CA GLY A 433 -23.17 45.95 10.88
C GLY A 433 -24.53 45.52 11.39
N ALA A 434 -24.77 45.79 12.67
CA ALA A 434 -26.09 45.72 13.27
C ALA A 434 -27.03 46.70 12.56
N MET A 435 -28.18 46.20 12.15
CA MET A 435 -29.45 46.93 12.08
C MET A 435 -30.56 46.02 12.56
#